data_AF-A0A0E2YY19-F1
#
_entry.id   AF-A0A0E2YY19-F1
#
_cell.length_a   1.000
_cell.length_b   1.000
_cell.length_c   1.000
_cell.angle_alpha   90.00
_cell.angle_beta   90.00
_cell.angle_gamma   90.00
#
_symmetry.space_group_name_H-M   'P 1'
#
loop_
_entity.id
_entity.type
_entity.pdbx_description
1 polymer ?
#
loop_
_entity_poly.entity_id
_entity_poly.type
_entity_poly.pdbx_seq_one_letter_code
_entity_poly.pdbx_strand_id
1 'polypeptide(L)' 'LSITGEIPKLMLGPSTDFKPIIIKTKLTIDGTEHQVILTTHLTNAVNTKDRVELNLIVDKADLK' A
#
# COMPACT_ATOMS: atom_id res chain seq x y z
N LEU A 1 -2.28 13.05 -0.04
CA LEU A 1 -1.99 12.27 1.19
C LEU A 1 -0.60 11.69 1.05
N SER A 2 0.32 11.98 1.98
CA SER A 2 1.63 11.33 2.01
C SER A 2 1.60 10.23 3.07
N ILE A 3 1.81 8.98 2.65
CA ILE A 3 1.88 7.83 3.57
C ILE A 3 3.17 7.83 4.41
N THR A 4 4.13 8.71 4.07
CA THR A 4 5.43 8.84 4.76
C THR A 4 5.33 9.18 6.24
N GLY A 5 4.23 9.78 6.71
CA GLY A 5 4.00 10.06 8.13
C GLY A 5 3.55 8.84 8.94
N GLU A 6 2.97 7.82 8.30
CA GLU A 6 2.44 6.62 8.94
C GLU A 6 3.42 5.44 8.91
N ILE A 7 4.36 5.47 7.98
CA ILE A 7 5.44 4.49 7.78
C ILE A 7 6.42 4.36 8.99
N PRO A 8 6.86 5.44 9.69
CA PRO A 8 8.04 5.35 10.55
C PRO A 8 7.86 4.63 11.90
N LYS A 9 6.64 4.31 12.33
CA LYS A 9 6.42 3.66 13.64
C LYS A 9 6.33 2.13 13.58
N LEU A 10 6.22 1.54 12.40
CA LEU A 10 6.04 0.09 12.22
C LEU A 10 7.29 -0.63 11.68
N MET A 11 8.41 0.07 11.46
CA MET A 11 9.51 -0.43 10.61
C MET A 11 10.84 -0.77 11.31
N LEU A 12 10.94 -0.74 12.64
CA LEU A 12 12.24 -0.88 13.32
C LEU A 12 12.69 -2.34 13.54
N GLY A 13 12.65 -3.18 12.50
CA GLY A 13 13.24 -4.52 12.56
C GLY A 13 13.48 -5.13 11.16
N PRO A 14 14.57 -5.91 10.96
CA PRO A 14 14.89 -6.59 9.70
C PRO A 14 13.89 -7.69 9.30
N SER A 15 12.74 -7.78 9.97
CA SER A 15 11.75 -8.86 9.87
C SER A 15 10.32 -8.36 10.04
N THR A 16 10.09 -7.04 9.99
CA THR A 16 8.75 -6.51 10.26
C THR A 16 7.92 -6.49 8.98
N ASP A 17 7.06 -7.49 8.82
CA ASP A 17 5.99 -7.47 7.83
C ASP A 17 5.02 -6.32 8.16
N PHE A 18 4.79 -5.47 7.18
CA PHE A 18 3.77 -4.44 7.30
C PHE A 18 2.40 -5.11 7.36
N LYS A 19 1.50 -4.62 8.22
CA LYS A 19 0.10 -5.06 8.15
C LYS A 19 -0.49 -4.67 6.79
N PRO A 20 -1.46 -5.45 6.29
CA PRO A 20 -2.11 -5.12 5.03
C PRO A 20 -2.75 -3.73 5.09
N ILE A 21 -2.46 -2.94 4.06
CA ILE A 21 -3.06 -1.64 3.79
C ILE A 21 -4.27 -1.85 2.90
N ILE A 22 -5.39 -1.25 3.29
CA ILE A 22 -6.63 -1.28 2.51
C ILE A 22 -6.75 0.02 1.73
N ILE A 23 -6.63 -0.06 0.41
CA ILE A 23 -6.80 1.09 -0.49
C ILE A 23 -8.22 1.02 -1.05
N LYS A 24 -9.03 2.03 -0.77
CA LYS A 24 -10.36 2.20 -1.35
C LYS A 24 -10.29 3.27 -2.42
N THR A 25 -10.61 2.90 -3.65
CA THR A 25 -10.61 3.83 -4.78
C THR A 25 -11.87 3.62 -5.63
N LYS A 26 -12.04 4.46 -6.64
CA LYS A 26 -13.12 4.40 -7.61
C LYS A 26 -12.53 4.22 -9.00
N LEU A 27 -13.16 3.37 -9.81
CA LEU A 27 -12.77 3.11 -11.19
C LEU A 27 -14.03 3.21 -12.06
N THR A 28 -13.93 3.93 -13.18
CA THR A 28 -15.00 3.96 -14.16
C THR A 28 -14.78 2.85 -15.19
N ILE A 29 -15.73 1.93 -15.30
CA ILE A 29 -15.75 0.85 -16.31
C ILE A 29 -17.06 0.99 -17.08
N ASP A 30 -16.99 1.07 -18.41
CA ASP A 30 -18.16 1.21 -19.29
C ASP A 30 -19.11 2.37 -18.89
N GLY A 31 -18.53 3.48 -18.43
CA GLY A 31 -19.26 4.67 -17.97
C GLY A 31 -19.91 4.55 -16.59
N THR A 32 -19.80 3.39 -15.93
CA THR A 32 -20.28 3.16 -14.57
C THR A 32 -19.13 3.28 -13.58
N GLU A 33 -19.33 4.03 -12.49
CA GLU A 33 -18.35 4.14 -11.40
C GLU A 33 -18.49 2.95 -10.44
N HIS A 34 -17.40 2.22 -10.25
CA HIS A 34 -17.30 1.09 -9.33
C HIS A 34 -16.35 1.43 -8.18
N GLN A 35 -16.65 0.91 -6.99
CA GLN A 35 -15.72 0.98 -5.88
C GLN A 35 -14.74 -0.19 -6.00
N VAL A 36 -13.45 0.11 -5.99
CA VAL A 36 -12.39 -0.90 -5.93
C VAL A 36 -11.77 -0.87 -4.55
N ILE A 37 -11.68 -2.04 -3.92
CA ILE A 37 -10.99 -2.23 -2.65
C ILE A 37 -9.78 -3.12 -2.92
N LEU A 38 -8.57 -2.57 -2.72
CA LEU A 38 -7.32 -3.31 -2.79
C LEU A 38 -6.86 -3.64 -1.39
N THR A 39 -6.53 -4.91 -1.15
CA THR A 39 -5.74 -5.34 0.00
C THR A 39 -4.30 -5.47 -0.47
N THR A 40 -3.40 -4.75 0.18
CA THR A 40 -2.01 -4.64 -0.27
C THR A 40 -1.04 -4.77 0.88
N HIS A 41 0.14 -5.34 0.67
CA HIS A 41 1.27 -5.26 1.59
C HIS A 41 2.36 -4.34 1.03
N LEU A 42 3.11 -3.71 1.94
CA LEU A 42 4.35 -3.03 1.59
C LEU A 42 5.53 -3.90 2.02
N THR A 43 6.58 -3.92 1.22
CA THR A 43 7.86 -4.54 1.61
C THR A 43 9.00 -3.59 1.31
N ASN A 44 10.08 -3.70 2.08
CA ASN A 44 11.27 -2.88 1.86
C ASN A 44 11.98 -3.32 0.58
N ALA A 45 12.21 -2.39 -0.34
CA ALA A 45 13.00 -2.62 -1.54
C ALA A 45 14.42 -2.07 -1.34
N VAL A 46 14.53 -0.78 -0.98
CA VAL A 46 15.81 -0.09 -0.76
C VAL A 46 15.65 0.88 0.40
N ASN A 47 16.60 0.85 1.34
CA ASN A 47 16.65 1.80 2.45
C ASN A 47 18.02 2.47 2.46
N THR A 48 18.07 3.75 2.09
CA THR A 48 19.27 4.58 2.21
C THR A 48 19.06 5.64 3.29
N LYS A 49 20.10 6.44 3.57
CA LYS A 49 20.03 7.51 4.56
C LYS A 49 18.99 8.59 4.22
N ASP A 50 18.70 8.78 2.93
CA ASP A 50 17.91 9.87 2.37
C ASP A 50 16.57 9.44 1.76
N ARG A 51 16.37 8.15 1.48
CA ARG A 51 15.12 7.64 0.91
C ARG A 51 14.80 6.22 1.38
N VAL A 52 13.51 5.91 1.38
CA VAL A 52 13.00 4.55 1.51
C VAL A 52 12.18 4.26 0.26
N GLU A 53 12.57 3.23 -0.46
CA GLU A 53 11.81 2.69 -1.59
C GLU A 53 11.09 1.43 -1.12
N LEU A 54 9.78 1.41 -1.33
CA LEU A 54 8.89 0.33 -0.92
C LEU A 54 8.26 -0.32 -2.15
N ASN A 55 8.20 -1.63 -2.15
CA ASN A 55 7.38 -2.37 -3.10
C ASN A 55 5.96 -2.44 -2.56
N LEU A 56 4.98 -2.07 -3.39
CA LEU A 56 3.57 -2.31 -3.13
C LEU A 56 3.14 -3.61 -3.81
N ILE A 57 2.68 -4.57 -3.02
CA ILE A 57 2.18 -5.85 -3.48
C ILE A 57 0.66 -5.83 -3.30
N VAL A 58 -0.09 -6.12 -4.37
CA VAL A 58 -1.55 -6.24 -4.30
C VAL A 58 -1.91 -7.72 -4.12
N ASP A 59 -2.43 -8.07 -2.96
CA ASP A 59 -2.82 -9.46 -2.65
C ASP A 59 -4.20 -9.77 -3.17
N LYS A 60 -5.11 -8.78 -3.10
CA LYS A 60 -6.51 -8.94 -3.48
C LYS A 60 -7.08 -7.65 -4.04
N ALA A 61 -7.90 -7.77 -5.08
CA ALA A 61 -8.73 -6.70 -5.61
C ALA A 61 -10.21 -7.13 -5.61
N ASP A 62 -11.05 -6.38 -4.92
CA ASP A 62 -12.51 -6.56 -4.90
C ASP A 62 -13.17 -5.39 -5.63
N LEU A 63 -14.07 -5.70 -6.58
CA LEU A 63 -14.92 -4.74 -7.25
C LEU A 63 -16.32 -4.76 -6.61
N LYS A 64 -16.83 -3.59 -6.23
CA LYS A 64 -18.17 -3.40 -5.66
C LYS A 64 -18.97 -2.39 -6.46
#